data_AF-A0AA97BDE3-F1
#
_entry.id   AF-A0AA97BDE3-F1
#
_cell.length_a   1.000
_cell.length_b   1.000
_cell.length_c   1.000
_cell.angle_alpha   90.00
_cell.angle_beta   90.00
_cell.angle_gamma   90.00
#
_symmetry.space_group_name_H-M   'P 1'
#
loop_
_entity.id
_entity.type
_entity.pdbx_description
1 polymer ?
#
loop_
_entity_poly.entity_id
_entity_poly.type
_entity_poly.pdbx_seq_one_letter_code
_entity_poly.pdbx_strand_id
1 'polypeptide(L)'
;MRHLCRPGCRCSFIPPVIAEHLARKGVDDARVSYQQSRKMREKRKATAAAVSMATFTGAAPVGKSDRLVYDCEQTWQQRLKLVRGESDPETGDADVTTIHNYAGVVRDYFQTVMGRNSIDNLGMDLILNVHFGLRYLNAFWDGDEMTFGDGDGKIFTSFANSLDVVAHELTHGVIQFTANLEYKGQSGALNEHFADVFGTAITQYAEGQTASTADWLIGDEIMGPTLYGEALRSMKEPGTAYDNDLLGKDPQPGHMRDYFSGPEDNFGVHINSGIPNKAFYLTAMEIGTENAAYIWFSALQKLWPTAQFDDAVAVIVTAARELTRDGKVPLGSTQVVRSAFKAVGLPVGASL
;
A
#
# COMPACT_ATOMS: atom_id res chain seq x y z
N MET A 1 22.92 8.39 -7.94
CA MET A 1 22.13 9.59 -8.27
C MET A 1 21.04 9.70 -7.21
N ARG A 2 20.93 10.81 -6.47
CA ARG A 2 19.80 10.97 -5.54
C ARG A 2 18.52 11.10 -6.35
N HIS A 3 17.57 10.20 -6.14
CA HIS A 3 16.21 10.42 -6.57
C HIS A 3 15.71 11.66 -5.84
N LEU A 4 15.64 12.79 -6.55
CA LEU A 4 14.87 13.93 -6.09
C LEU A 4 13.48 13.39 -5.77
N CYS A 5 13.11 13.40 -4.49
CA CYS A 5 11.77 13.03 -4.04
C CYS A 5 10.82 14.03 -4.70
N ARG A 6 10.19 13.61 -5.80
CA ARG A 6 9.15 14.41 -6.42
C ARG A 6 7.93 14.31 -5.52
N PRO A 7 7.32 15.43 -5.13
CA PRO A 7 6.18 15.42 -4.26
C PRO A 7 4.97 14.90 -5.02
N GLY A 8 4.71 13.61 -4.86
CA GLY A 8 3.72 12.90 -5.68
C GLY A 8 2.89 11.86 -4.94
N CYS A 9 3.28 11.45 -3.72
CA CYS A 9 2.53 10.42 -3.04
C CYS A 9 1.21 10.98 -2.50
N ARG A 10 0.10 10.44 -3.01
CA ARG A 10 -1.28 10.91 -2.76
C ARG A 10 -2.16 9.80 -2.19
N CYS A 11 -1.55 8.82 -1.53
CA CYS A 11 -2.26 7.67 -1.00
C CYS A 11 -3.24 8.06 0.12
N SER A 12 -4.36 7.36 0.16
CA SER A 12 -5.25 7.24 1.31
C SER A 12 -5.87 5.85 1.29
N PHE A 13 -5.73 5.08 2.37
CA PHE A 13 -6.17 3.69 2.42
C PHE A 13 -7.65 3.50 2.07
N ILE A 14 -8.54 4.33 2.66
CA ILE A 14 -9.94 4.41 2.28
C ILE A 14 -10.06 5.19 0.97
N PRO A 15 -10.50 4.54 -0.13
CA PRO A 15 -10.62 5.19 -1.42
C PRO A 15 -11.61 6.36 -1.37
N PRO A 16 -11.37 7.44 -2.12
CA PRO A 16 -12.30 8.57 -2.23
C PRO A 16 -13.74 8.17 -2.54
N VAL A 17 -13.95 7.12 -3.36
CA VAL A 17 -15.27 6.61 -3.74
C VAL A 17 -16.05 6.10 -2.54
N ILE A 18 -15.39 5.33 -1.65
CA ILE A 18 -16.02 4.81 -0.43
C ILE A 18 -16.32 5.95 0.54
N ALA A 19 -15.35 6.83 0.78
CA ALA A 19 -15.53 7.96 1.68
C ALA A 19 -16.66 8.90 1.22
N GLU A 20 -16.77 9.15 -0.10
CA GLU A 20 -17.86 9.93 -0.68
C GLU A 20 -19.21 9.22 -0.58
N HIS A 21 -19.25 7.90 -0.79
CA HIS A 21 -20.47 7.12 -0.65
C HIS A 21 -21.00 7.16 0.79
N LEU A 22 -20.14 6.92 1.78
CA LEU A 22 -20.48 7.01 3.20
C LEU A 22 -20.98 8.41 3.58
N ALA A 23 -20.32 9.46 3.08
CA ALA A 23 -20.75 10.84 3.29
C ALA A 23 -22.15 11.10 2.71
N ARG A 24 -22.46 10.57 1.52
CA ARG A 24 -23.79 10.66 0.90
C ARG A 24 -24.86 9.88 1.67
N LYS A 25 -24.47 8.80 2.37
CA LYS A 25 -25.32 8.01 3.27
C LYS A 25 -25.52 8.63 4.66
N GLY A 26 -24.94 9.82 4.91
CA GLY A 26 -25.12 10.55 6.16
C GLY A 26 -24.14 10.18 7.27
N VAL A 27 -23.03 9.51 6.95
CA VAL A 27 -21.95 9.26 7.91
C VAL A 27 -21.10 10.53 8.05
N ASP A 28 -21.35 11.29 9.12
CA ASP A 28 -20.68 12.57 9.37
C ASP A 28 -19.17 12.44 9.52
N ASP A 29 -18.69 11.40 10.22
CA ASP A 29 -17.27 11.13 10.43
C ASP A 29 -16.54 10.89 9.09
N ALA A 30 -17.19 10.22 8.13
CA ALA A 30 -16.66 10.01 6.77
C ALA A 30 -16.56 11.33 5.99
N ARG A 31 -17.56 12.22 6.12
CA ARG A 31 -17.54 13.53 5.49
C ARG A 31 -16.40 14.40 6.03
N VAL A 32 -16.20 14.44 7.34
CA VAL A 32 -15.10 15.18 7.98
C VAL A 32 -13.76 14.61 7.54
N SER A 33 -13.61 13.29 7.61
CA SER A 33 -12.38 12.59 7.21
C SER A 33 -12.02 12.89 5.75
N TYR A 34 -12.98 12.75 4.83
CA TYR A 34 -12.78 13.05 3.41
C TYR A 34 -12.32 14.49 3.16
N GLN A 35 -12.96 15.47 3.80
CA GLN A 35 -12.59 16.88 3.67
C GLN A 35 -11.18 17.13 4.20
N GLN A 36 -10.82 16.49 5.31
CA GLN A 36 -9.49 16.64 5.89
C GLN A 36 -8.40 16.00 5.02
N SER A 37 -8.60 14.77 4.53
CA SER A 37 -7.66 14.12 3.61
C SER A 37 -7.47 14.97 2.34
N ARG A 38 -8.53 15.61 1.83
CA ARG A 38 -8.43 16.57 0.72
C ARG A 38 -7.57 17.79 1.07
N LYS A 39 -7.82 18.46 2.19
CA LYS A 39 -7.05 19.64 2.63
C LYS A 39 -5.57 19.32 2.81
N MET A 40 -5.25 18.18 3.42
CA MET A 40 -3.86 17.75 3.60
C MET A 40 -3.16 17.51 2.25
N ARG A 41 -3.84 16.90 1.28
CA ARG A 41 -3.31 16.70 -0.08
C ARG A 41 -3.05 18.03 -0.79
N GLU A 42 -3.95 19.00 -0.66
CA GLU A 42 -3.79 20.32 -1.26
C GLU A 42 -2.63 21.11 -0.63
N LYS A 43 -2.54 21.11 0.71
CA LYS A 43 -1.43 21.75 1.44
C LYS A 43 -0.08 21.15 1.02
N ARG A 44 0.00 19.83 0.92
CA ARG A 44 1.21 19.12 0.47
C ARG A 44 1.61 19.52 -0.95
N LYS A 45 0.67 19.57 -1.89
CA LYS A 45 0.92 20.03 -3.28
C LYS A 45 1.53 21.44 -3.32
N ALA A 46 1.17 22.32 -2.39
CA ALA A 46 1.75 23.65 -2.30
C ALA A 46 3.18 23.62 -1.72
N THR A 47 3.42 22.90 -0.63
CA THR A 47 4.76 22.81 0.03
C THR A 47 5.80 22.12 -0.88
N ALA A 48 5.40 21.01 -1.48
CA ALA A 48 6.05 20.32 -2.57
C ALA A 48 6.68 21.21 -3.65
N ALA A 49 5.88 22.14 -4.18
CA ALA A 49 6.32 23.06 -5.22
C ALA A 49 7.36 24.07 -4.73
N ALA A 50 7.37 24.36 -3.42
CA ALA A 50 8.28 25.33 -2.79
C ALA A 50 9.67 24.73 -2.44
N VAL A 51 9.77 23.43 -2.18
CA VAL A 51 11.01 22.77 -1.71
C VAL A 51 12.01 22.45 -2.84
N SER A 52 11.62 22.60 -4.12
CA SER A 52 12.46 22.29 -5.29
C SER A 52 13.71 23.19 -5.49
N MET A 53 14.07 24.08 -4.54
CA MET A 53 15.06 25.16 -4.72
C MET A 53 16.29 25.11 -3.79
N ALA A 54 16.49 24.08 -2.98
CA ALA A 54 17.69 23.98 -2.12
C ALA A 54 18.41 22.63 -2.27
N THR A 55 19.52 22.63 -2.99
CA THR A 55 20.42 21.47 -3.14
C THR A 55 21.26 21.26 -1.89
N PHE A 56 21.09 20.13 -1.21
CA PHE A 56 22.01 19.66 -0.16
C PHE A 56 23.01 18.65 -0.73
N THR A 57 24.29 19.02 -0.69
CA THR A 57 25.44 18.22 -1.14
C THR A 57 26.07 17.46 0.01
N GLY A 58 25.89 16.13 0.05
CA GLY A 58 26.59 15.23 0.96
C GLY A 58 25.78 13.95 1.16
N ALA A 59 26.39 12.77 0.98
CA ALA A 59 25.73 11.48 1.23
C ALA A 59 25.28 11.41 2.70
N ALA A 60 24.00 11.11 2.93
CA ALA A 60 23.49 10.95 4.28
C ALA A 60 24.08 9.67 4.86
N PRO A 61 24.45 9.65 6.16
CA PRO A 61 24.85 8.40 6.81
C PRO A 61 23.72 7.38 6.73
N VAL A 62 24.08 6.10 6.70
CA VAL A 62 23.10 5.00 6.81
C VAL A 62 22.43 5.11 8.18
N GLY A 63 21.11 5.29 8.18
CA GLY A 63 20.29 5.37 9.38
C GLY A 63 20.03 3.99 9.99
N LYS A 64 19.38 4.00 11.16
CA LYS A 64 19.09 2.79 11.94
C LYS A 64 17.68 2.25 11.70
N SER A 65 16.85 2.99 10.97
CA SER A 65 15.44 2.66 10.76
C SER A 65 14.67 2.55 12.07
N ASP A 66 14.87 3.52 12.96
CA ASP A 66 14.19 3.56 14.26
C ASP A 66 12.69 3.80 14.05
N ARG A 67 11.85 3.13 14.83
CA ARG A 67 10.40 3.34 14.84
C ARG A 67 10.05 4.41 15.86
N LEU A 68 9.42 5.48 15.41
CA LEU A 68 9.04 6.62 16.25
C LEU A 68 7.54 6.82 16.17
N VAL A 69 6.84 6.48 17.26
CA VAL A 69 5.38 6.63 17.38
C VAL A 69 5.04 7.94 18.06
N TYR A 70 4.24 8.75 17.37
CA TYR A 70 3.70 10.00 17.84
C TYR A 70 2.20 9.89 18.08
N ASP A 71 1.74 10.46 19.19
CA ASP A 71 0.33 10.66 19.50
C ASP A 71 -0.07 12.06 19.02
N CYS A 72 -1.09 12.13 18.15
CA CYS A 72 -1.65 13.38 17.65
C CYS A 72 -2.67 14.01 18.62
N GLU A 73 -2.99 13.34 19.74
CA GLU A 73 -3.94 13.72 20.78
C GLU A 73 -5.32 14.12 20.19
N GLN A 74 -5.78 13.39 19.17
CA GLN A 74 -7.02 13.64 18.41
C GLN A 74 -7.06 15.01 17.70
N THR A 75 -5.90 15.65 17.55
CA THR A 75 -5.75 16.88 16.78
C THR A 75 -5.39 16.57 15.33
N TRP A 76 -5.43 17.58 14.46
CA TRP A 76 -4.99 17.49 13.08
C TRP A 76 -3.50 17.77 12.88
N GLN A 77 -2.69 17.65 13.94
CA GLN A 77 -1.26 17.92 13.94
C GLN A 77 -0.48 16.63 14.07
N GLN A 78 0.23 16.25 13.00
CA GLN A 78 1.23 15.18 13.01
C GLN A 78 2.43 15.58 13.89
N ARG A 79 3.15 14.58 14.41
CA ARG A 79 4.32 14.71 15.30
C ARG A 79 4.09 15.60 16.52
N LEU A 80 2.87 15.60 17.07
CA LEU A 80 2.56 16.43 18.23
C LEU A 80 3.36 16.00 19.46
N LYS A 81 3.36 14.70 19.78
CA LYS A 81 4.02 14.16 20.97
C LYS A 81 4.61 12.79 20.71
N LEU A 82 5.93 12.66 20.82
CA LEU A 82 6.60 11.36 20.77
C LEU A 82 6.21 10.58 22.03
N VAL A 83 5.59 9.42 21.85
CA VAL A 83 5.13 8.55 22.95
C VAL A 83 5.89 7.25 23.03
N ARG A 84 6.56 6.83 21.95
CA ARG A 84 7.42 5.63 21.94
C ARG A 84 8.48 5.71 20.84
N GLY A 85 9.75 5.57 21.19
CA GLY A 85 10.87 5.32 20.28
C GLY A 85 11.33 3.86 20.25
N GLU A 86 12.32 3.56 19.41
CA GLU A 86 12.77 2.19 19.09
C GLU A 86 13.07 1.29 20.31
N SER A 87 13.66 1.87 21.36
CA SER A 87 14.07 1.14 22.58
C SER A 87 13.20 1.45 23.80
N ASP A 88 12.15 2.24 23.63
CA ASP A 88 11.29 2.63 24.73
C ASP A 88 10.35 1.46 25.13
N PRO A 89 10.02 1.33 26.42
CA PRO A 89 9.09 0.31 26.88
C PRO A 89 7.71 0.47 26.24
N GLU A 90 6.92 -0.60 26.28
CA GLU A 90 5.51 -0.53 25.89
C GLU A 90 4.76 0.51 26.71
N THR A 91 3.79 1.15 26.06
CA THR A 91 2.91 2.12 26.70
C THR A 91 1.60 1.44 27.10
N GLY A 92 0.77 2.11 27.90
CA GLY A 92 -0.59 1.63 28.19
C GLY A 92 -1.57 1.75 27.02
N ASP A 93 -1.14 2.36 25.91
CA ASP A 93 -1.94 2.56 24.72
C ASP A 93 -1.76 1.39 23.73
N ALA A 94 -2.89 0.78 23.34
CA ALA A 94 -2.91 -0.39 22.47
C ALA A 94 -2.52 -0.06 21.03
N ASP A 95 -2.94 1.10 20.50
CA ASP A 95 -2.64 1.49 19.12
C ASP A 95 -1.16 1.86 18.99
N VAL A 96 -0.60 2.56 19.99
CA VAL A 96 0.85 2.84 20.07
C VAL A 96 1.68 1.55 20.10
N THR A 97 1.20 0.54 20.83
CA THR A 97 1.90 -0.74 20.94
C THR A 97 1.82 -1.53 19.65
N THR A 98 0.63 -1.65 19.08
CA THR A 98 0.37 -2.42 17.87
C THR A 98 1.09 -1.83 16.66
N ILE A 99 1.01 -0.51 16.45
CA ILE A 99 1.66 0.14 15.30
C ILE A 99 3.19 0.01 15.35
N HIS A 100 3.79 0.12 16.54
CA HIS A 100 5.24 -0.05 16.72
C HIS A 100 5.68 -1.47 16.35
N ASN A 101 4.88 -2.47 16.72
CA ASN A 101 5.17 -3.87 16.44
C ASN A 101 5.00 -4.16 14.94
N TYR A 102 3.88 -3.76 14.33
CA TYR A 102 3.62 -3.97 12.91
C TYR A 102 4.61 -3.24 11.99
N ALA A 103 4.97 -1.99 12.31
CA ALA A 103 6.02 -1.29 11.58
C ALA A 103 7.38 -2.02 11.67
N GLY A 104 7.65 -2.67 12.80
CA GLY A 104 8.80 -3.56 12.96
C GLY A 104 8.77 -4.75 12.03
N VAL A 105 7.63 -5.45 11.98
CA VAL A 105 7.43 -6.60 11.07
C VAL A 105 7.67 -6.20 9.62
N VAL A 106 7.12 -5.06 9.18
CA VAL A 106 7.30 -4.55 7.81
C VAL A 106 8.76 -4.22 7.52
N ARG A 107 9.42 -3.46 8.41
CA ARG A 107 10.85 -3.12 8.31
C ARG A 107 11.70 -4.38 8.19
N ASP A 108 11.48 -5.32 9.10
CA ASP A 108 12.29 -6.52 9.22
C ASP A 108 12.04 -7.47 8.04
N TYR A 109 10.83 -7.52 7.48
CA TYR A 109 10.56 -8.25 6.23
C TYR A 109 11.37 -7.68 5.06
N PHE A 110 11.33 -6.36 4.84
CA PHE A 110 12.11 -5.74 3.78
C PHE A 110 13.61 -5.96 3.98
N GLN A 111 14.10 -5.92 5.22
CA GLN A 111 15.50 -6.15 5.52
C GLN A 111 15.93 -7.60 5.30
N THR A 112 15.20 -8.55 5.88
CA THR A 112 15.61 -9.95 5.94
C THR A 112 15.23 -10.74 4.70
N VAL A 113 14.04 -10.50 4.14
CA VAL A 113 13.51 -11.22 2.97
C VAL A 113 13.93 -10.52 1.68
N MET A 114 13.86 -9.18 1.64
CA MET A 114 14.11 -8.40 0.42
C MET A 114 15.49 -7.77 0.35
N GLY A 115 16.30 -7.85 1.41
CA GLY A 115 17.65 -7.27 1.45
C GLY A 115 17.68 -5.74 1.36
N ARG A 116 16.60 -5.06 1.77
CA ARG A 116 16.42 -3.60 1.71
C ARG A 116 16.46 -2.98 3.10
N ASN A 117 17.30 -1.96 3.30
CA ASN A 117 17.39 -1.25 4.58
C ASN A 117 16.33 -0.13 4.69
N SER A 118 15.19 -0.42 5.31
CA SER A 118 14.03 0.49 5.44
C SER A 118 13.39 0.89 4.10
N ILE A 119 12.43 1.81 4.14
CA ILE A 119 11.64 2.26 2.99
C ILE A 119 12.48 2.94 1.91
N ASP A 120 13.61 3.56 2.26
CA ASP A 120 14.48 4.30 1.33
C ASP A 120 15.77 3.58 0.93
N ASN A 121 15.98 2.37 1.47
CA ASN A 121 17.23 1.59 1.37
C ASN A 121 18.46 2.24 2.03
N LEU A 122 18.28 3.27 2.86
CA LEU A 122 19.33 3.95 3.59
C LEU A 122 19.06 4.01 5.09
N GLY A 123 18.05 3.28 5.59
CA GLY A 123 17.73 3.21 7.01
C GLY A 123 16.94 4.41 7.52
N MET A 124 16.07 5.01 6.68
CA MET A 124 15.13 6.06 7.10
C MET A 124 14.30 5.59 8.31
N ASP A 125 14.18 6.46 9.31
CA ASP A 125 13.33 6.22 10.48
C ASP A 125 11.85 6.17 10.06
N LEU A 126 11.09 5.30 10.73
CA LEU A 126 9.67 5.10 10.46
C LEU A 126 8.86 5.97 11.42
N ILE A 127 8.30 7.06 10.89
CA ILE A 127 7.48 7.99 11.67
C ILE A 127 6.02 7.59 11.58
N LEU A 128 5.44 7.23 12.73
CA LEU A 128 4.11 6.65 12.85
C LEU A 128 3.23 7.58 13.69
N ASN A 129 2.18 8.15 13.10
CA ASN A 129 1.25 9.05 13.80
C ASN A 129 -0.06 8.33 14.11
N VAL A 130 -0.41 8.17 15.38
CA VAL A 130 -1.69 7.59 15.84
C VAL A 130 -2.61 8.67 16.42
N HIS A 131 -3.88 8.33 16.65
CA HIS A 131 -4.92 9.22 17.17
C HIS A 131 -5.05 10.51 16.35
N PHE A 132 -4.90 10.39 15.03
CA PHE A 132 -4.95 11.54 14.14
C PHE A 132 -6.40 11.99 13.92
N GLY A 133 -6.73 13.16 14.47
CA GLY A 133 -8.09 13.68 14.45
C GLY A 133 -9.08 12.86 15.28
N LEU A 134 -10.26 13.43 15.51
CA LEU A 134 -11.33 12.71 16.19
C LEU A 134 -12.07 11.80 15.20
N ARG A 135 -12.07 10.48 15.47
CA ARG A 135 -12.81 9.46 14.71
C ARG A 135 -12.53 9.50 13.20
N TYR A 136 -11.27 9.73 12.85
CA TYR A 136 -10.84 9.82 11.48
C TYR A 136 -10.88 8.45 10.80
N LEU A 137 -11.55 8.38 9.65
CA LEU A 137 -11.83 7.15 8.91
C LEU A 137 -10.81 6.94 7.78
N ASN A 138 -9.52 7.05 8.07
CA ASN A 138 -8.49 6.79 7.07
C ASN A 138 -7.11 6.51 7.68
N ALA A 139 -6.23 5.93 6.86
CA ALA A 139 -4.79 5.93 7.04
C ALA A 139 -4.09 6.39 5.76
N PHE A 140 -2.85 6.87 5.86
CA PHE A 140 -2.08 7.26 4.68
C PHE A 140 -0.57 7.39 4.97
N TRP A 141 0.24 7.05 3.97
CA TRP A 141 1.59 7.57 3.77
C TRP A 141 1.55 8.92 3.06
N ASP A 142 2.22 9.92 3.63
CA ASP A 142 2.14 11.28 3.12
C ASP A 142 3.29 11.77 2.24
N GLY A 143 4.34 10.94 2.12
CA GLY A 143 5.60 11.25 1.46
C GLY A 143 6.79 11.32 2.41
N ASP A 144 6.54 11.48 3.71
CA ASP A 144 7.54 11.56 4.78
C ASP A 144 7.17 10.67 5.98
N GLU A 145 5.89 10.55 6.31
CA GLU A 145 5.40 9.83 7.49
C GLU A 145 4.07 9.11 7.28
N MET A 146 3.80 8.12 8.14
CA MET A 146 2.53 7.38 8.20
C MET A 146 1.58 8.03 9.21
N THR A 147 0.28 8.00 8.92
CA THR A 147 -0.76 8.56 9.78
C THR A 147 -1.98 7.67 9.82
N PHE A 148 -2.49 7.39 11.01
CA PHE A 148 -3.59 6.47 11.28
C PHE A 148 -4.69 7.17 12.09
N GLY A 149 -5.93 7.02 11.62
CA GLY A 149 -7.12 7.38 12.39
C GLY A 149 -7.63 6.23 13.25
N ASP A 150 -8.35 6.57 14.31
CA ASP A 150 -8.91 5.60 15.26
C ASP A 150 -10.19 4.90 14.73
N GLY A 151 -10.70 5.32 13.58
CA GLY A 151 -12.01 4.92 13.12
C GLY A 151 -13.14 5.50 13.99
N ASP A 152 -14.39 5.19 13.65
CA ASP A 152 -15.55 5.62 14.43
C ASP A 152 -16.00 4.56 15.46
N GLY A 153 -15.34 3.40 15.47
CA GLY A 153 -15.68 2.25 16.31
C GLY A 153 -16.95 1.52 15.87
N LYS A 154 -17.53 1.87 14.72
CA LYS A 154 -18.79 1.30 14.21
C LYS A 154 -18.65 0.74 12.80
N ILE A 155 -18.21 1.59 11.88
CA ILE A 155 -17.97 1.28 10.48
C ILE A 155 -16.52 0.83 10.34
N PHE A 156 -15.60 1.59 10.93
CA PHE A 156 -14.18 1.22 10.97
C PHE A 156 -13.67 1.24 12.41
N THR A 157 -12.80 0.29 12.73
CA THR A 157 -11.95 0.29 13.92
C THR A 157 -10.66 1.09 13.65
N SER A 158 -9.72 1.09 14.59
CA SER A 158 -8.45 1.77 14.41
C SER A 158 -7.67 1.19 13.24
N PHE A 159 -7.23 2.06 12.34
CA PHE A 159 -6.43 1.68 11.18
C PHE A 159 -5.00 1.28 11.57
N ALA A 160 -4.59 1.56 12.81
CA ALA A 160 -3.30 1.12 13.35
C ALA A 160 -3.28 -0.37 13.70
N ASN A 161 -4.45 -1.01 13.83
CA ASN A 161 -4.60 -2.37 14.34
C ASN A 161 -4.72 -3.44 13.24
N SER A 162 -4.24 -3.13 12.04
CA SER A 162 -4.31 -4.03 10.89
C SER A 162 -2.96 -4.08 10.18
N LEU A 163 -2.35 -5.27 10.15
CA LEU A 163 -0.98 -5.42 9.67
C LEU A 163 -0.88 -5.15 8.16
N ASP A 164 -1.86 -5.61 7.38
CA ASP A 164 -1.89 -5.41 5.94
C ASP A 164 -2.08 -3.92 5.58
N VAL A 165 -2.88 -3.15 6.34
CA VAL A 165 -2.98 -1.68 6.22
C VAL A 165 -1.62 -1.02 6.49
N VAL A 166 -0.97 -1.36 7.59
CA VAL A 166 0.33 -0.76 7.96
C VAL A 166 1.39 -1.08 6.92
N ALA A 167 1.43 -2.33 6.44
CA ALA A 167 2.31 -2.80 5.40
C ALA A 167 2.03 -2.13 4.04
N HIS A 168 0.76 -1.94 3.68
CA HIS A 168 0.33 -1.22 2.49
C HIS A 168 0.85 0.23 2.51
N GLU A 169 0.61 0.96 3.61
CA GLU A 169 1.05 2.36 3.73
C GLU A 169 2.57 2.51 3.69
N LEU A 170 3.30 1.67 4.43
CA LEU A 170 4.77 1.67 4.39
C LEU A 170 5.32 1.29 3.01
N THR A 171 4.61 0.44 2.27
CA THR A 171 5.00 0.06 0.91
C THR A 171 4.89 1.23 -0.07
N HIS A 172 3.98 2.19 0.12
CA HIS A 172 4.01 3.42 -0.68
C HIS A 172 5.33 4.20 -0.52
N GLY A 173 5.93 4.17 0.68
CA GLY A 173 7.29 4.68 0.90
C GLY A 173 8.32 3.93 0.06
N VAL A 174 8.27 2.59 0.04
CA VAL A 174 9.15 1.76 -0.80
C VAL A 174 8.98 2.07 -2.28
N ILE A 175 7.74 2.23 -2.76
CA ILE A 175 7.43 2.59 -4.14
C ILE A 175 8.01 3.97 -4.47
N GLN A 176 7.84 4.95 -3.59
CA GLN A 176 8.40 6.30 -3.74
C GLN A 176 9.93 6.30 -3.91
N PHE A 177 10.64 5.48 -3.12
CA PHE A 177 12.10 5.36 -3.19
C PHE A 177 12.60 4.27 -4.16
N THR A 178 11.74 3.80 -5.06
CA THR A 178 12.10 2.87 -6.16
C THR A 178 11.56 3.40 -7.49
N ALA A 179 10.44 2.86 -7.98
CA ALA A 179 9.85 3.24 -9.26
C ALA A 179 9.26 4.65 -9.27
N ASN A 180 8.88 5.16 -8.09
CA ASN A 180 8.20 6.42 -7.89
C ASN A 180 6.97 6.57 -8.81
N LEU A 181 6.14 5.52 -8.85
CA LEU A 181 4.97 5.42 -9.71
C LEU A 181 4.01 6.60 -9.48
N GLU A 182 3.67 7.31 -10.55
CA GLU A 182 2.75 8.43 -10.49
C GLU A 182 1.37 7.96 -10.03
N TYR A 183 0.79 8.64 -9.04
CA TYR A 183 -0.49 8.26 -8.43
C TYR A 183 -1.71 8.70 -9.28
N LYS A 184 -1.77 8.19 -10.51
CA LYS A 184 -2.76 8.52 -11.55
C LYS A 184 -2.88 7.38 -12.58
N GLY A 185 -4.10 7.04 -13.01
CA GLY A 185 -4.32 6.07 -14.09
C GLY A 185 -3.66 4.72 -13.80
N GLN A 186 -3.11 4.05 -14.83
CA GLN A 186 -2.50 2.74 -14.64
C GLN A 186 -1.23 2.76 -13.77
N SER A 187 -0.40 3.82 -13.82
CA SER A 187 0.76 3.91 -12.92
C SER A 187 0.31 4.03 -11.46
N GLY A 188 -0.80 4.73 -11.21
CA GLY A 188 -1.38 4.81 -9.87
C GLY A 188 -2.03 3.50 -9.45
N ALA A 189 -2.69 2.80 -10.37
CA ALA A 189 -3.20 1.46 -10.10
C ALA A 189 -2.08 0.44 -9.85
N LEU A 190 -0.92 0.59 -10.49
CA LEU A 190 0.28 -0.18 -10.15
C LEU A 190 0.83 0.20 -8.78
N ASN A 191 0.78 1.48 -8.40
CA ASN A 191 1.19 1.95 -7.08
C ASN A 191 0.36 1.26 -5.97
N GLU A 192 -0.97 1.31 -6.10
CA GLU A 192 -1.91 0.59 -5.22
C GLU A 192 -1.70 -0.93 -5.25
N HIS A 193 -1.50 -1.50 -6.44
CA HIS A 193 -1.26 -2.93 -6.61
C HIS A 193 -0.02 -3.40 -5.84
N PHE A 194 1.11 -2.71 -5.97
CA PHE A 194 2.32 -3.10 -5.24
C PHE A 194 2.12 -2.94 -3.72
N ALA A 195 1.38 -1.93 -3.27
CA ALA A 195 1.04 -1.77 -1.87
C ALA A 195 0.17 -2.93 -1.33
N ASP A 196 -0.85 -3.36 -2.07
CA ASP A 196 -1.66 -4.55 -1.72
C ASP A 196 -0.82 -5.84 -1.74
N VAL A 197 0.06 -6.02 -2.74
CA VAL A 197 0.96 -7.17 -2.86
C VAL A 197 1.83 -7.34 -1.61
N PHE A 198 2.49 -6.27 -1.17
CA PHE A 198 3.35 -6.36 0.00
C PHE A 198 2.57 -6.29 1.32
N GLY A 199 1.40 -5.66 1.35
CA GLY A 199 0.45 -5.80 2.45
C GLY A 199 0.14 -7.27 2.72
N THR A 200 -0.35 -7.97 1.70
CA THR A 200 -0.67 -9.40 1.77
C THR A 200 0.55 -10.28 2.02
N ALA A 201 1.66 -10.06 1.30
CA ALA A 201 2.84 -10.92 1.43
C ALA A 201 3.49 -10.83 2.82
N ILE A 202 3.48 -9.64 3.43
CA ILE A 202 4.02 -9.42 4.78
C ILE A 202 3.10 -10.04 5.82
N THR A 203 1.78 -9.87 5.71
CA THR A 203 0.82 -10.53 6.62
C THR A 203 0.96 -12.04 6.57
N GLN A 204 0.99 -12.63 5.37
CA GLN A 204 1.18 -14.07 5.21
C GLN A 204 2.51 -14.56 5.81
N TYR A 205 3.59 -13.79 5.64
CA TYR A 205 4.88 -14.10 6.24
C TYR A 205 4.85 -14.07 7.77
N ALA A 206 4.26 -13.00 8.34
CA ALA A 206 4.18 -12.81 9.79
C ALA A 206 3.31 -13.88 10.48
N GLU A 207 2.26 -14.33 9.80
CA GLU A 207 1.31 -15.31 10.32
C GLU A 207 1.65 -16.76 9.93
N GLY A 208 2.70 -16.98 9.14
CA GLY A 208 3.08 -18.32 8.67
C GLY A 208 2.05 -18.94 7.72
N GLN A 209 1.29 -18.13 7.00
CA GLN A 209 0.31 -18.58 6.03
C GLN A 209 0.97 -18.94 4.69
N THR A 210 0.34 -19.86 3.95
CA THR A 210 0.65 -20.12 2.54
C THR A 210 -0.33 -19.38 1.64
N ALA A 211 0.01 -19.27 0.35
CA ALA A 211 -0.92 -18.76 -0.67
C ALA A 211 -2.29 -19.46 -0.63
N SER A 212 -2.32 -20.76 -0.32
CA SER A 212 -3.56 -21.56 -0.30
C SER A 212 -4.42 -21.38 0.96
N THR A 213 -3.86 -20.87 2.04
CA THR A 213 -4.53 -20.72 3.34
C THR A 213 -4.90 -19.27 3.67
N ALA A 214 -4.27 -18.30 3.01
CA ALA A 214 -4.58 -16.88 3.17
C ALA A 214 -5.95 -16.52 2.58
N ASP A 215 -6.60 -15.51 3.16
CA ASP A 215 -7.90 -15.00 2.71
C ASP A 215 -7.82 -14.20 1.40
N TRP A 216 -6.68 -13.51 1.14
CA TRP A 216 -6.47 -12.57 0.04
C TRP A 216 -7.37 -11.32 0.08
N LEU A 217 -7.80 -10.93 1.27
CA LEU A 217 -8.56 -9.72 1.54
C LEU A 217 -7.61 -8.57 1.91
N ILE A 218 -8.06 -7.35 1.69
CA ILE A 218 -7.35 -6.14 2.11
C ILE A 218 -8.29 -5.30 2.98
N GLY A 219 -7.84 -4.97 4.19
CA GLY A 219 -8.54 -4.12 5.15
C GLY A 219 -9.80 -4.77 5.73
N ASP A 220 -9.84 -6.09 5.91
CA ASP A 220 -10.90 -6.78 6.64
C ASP A 220 -10.78 -6.57 8.16
N GLU A 221 -9.56 -6.50 8.69
CA GLU A 221 -9.29 -6.30 10.12
C GLU A 221 -9.72 -4.92 10.66
N ILE A 222 -9.84 -3.92 9.77
CA ILE A 222 -10.32 -2.59 10.14
C ILE A 222 -11.85 -2.47 10.14
N MET A 223 -12.58 -3.51 9.74
CA MET A 223 -14.03 -3.44 9.68
C MET A 223 -14.64 -3.46 11.08
N GLY A 224 -15.41 -2.42 11.38
CA GLY A 224 -16.16 -2.32 12.63
C GLY A 224 -17.35 -3.29 12.68
N PRO A 225 -18.04 -3.36 13.83
CA PRO A 225 -19.16 -4.29 14.04
C PRO A 225 -20.29 -4.19 13.00
N THR A 226 -20.43 -3.03 12.33
CA THR A 226 -21.46 -2.81 11.31
C THR A 226 -21.12 -3.48 9.96
N LEU A 227 -19.84 -3.73 9.72
CA LEU A 227 -19.30 -4.31 8.48
C LEU A 227 -18.53 -5.60 8.75
N TYR A 228 -18.83 -6.29 9.85
CA TYR A 228 -18.10 -7.48 10.25
C TYR A 228 -18.12 -8.55 9.15
N GLY A 229 -16.92 -8.99 8.75
CA GLY A 229 -16.72 -9.99 7.69
C GLY A 229 -16.63 -9.43 6.27
N GLU A 230 -16.79 -8.11 6.09
CA GLU A 230 -16.50 -7.43 4.82
C GLU A 230 -15.00 -7.11 4.71
N ALA A 231 -14.54 -6.74 3.51
CA ALA A 231 -13.21 -6.18 3.27
C ALA A 231 -13.29 -4.99 2.32
N LEU A 232 -12.19 -4.25 2.13
CA LEU A 232 -12.18 -3.18 1.13
C LEU A 232 -11.91 -3.71 -0.28
N ARG A 233 -11.09 -4.76 -0.39
CA ARG A 233 -10.69 -5.36 -1.67
C ARG A 233 -10.46 -6.85 -1.50
N SER A 234 -10.59 -7.58 -2.60
CA SER A 234 -10.17 -8.98 -2.71
C SER A 234 -9.15 -9.10 -3.84
N MET A 235 -7.93 -9.53 -3.53
CA MET A 235 -6.93 -9.81 -4.57
C MET A 235 -7.28 -11.08 -5.35
N LYS A 236 -7.96 -12.03 -4.71
CA LYS A 236 -8.41 -13.29 -5.32
C LYS A 236 -9.56 -13.07 -6.31
N GLU A 237 -10.56 -12.30 -5.90
CA GLU A 237 -11.76 -12.05 -6.68
C GLU A 237 -12.18 -10.57 -6.60
N PRO A 238 -11.47 -9.66 -7.30
CA PRO A 238 -11.81 -8.23 -7.32
C PRO A 238 -13.26 -8.00 -7.75
N GLY A 239 -13.97 -7.11 -7.05
CA GLY A 239 -15.39 -6.83 -7.27
C GLY A 239 -16.34 -7.58 -6.33
N THR A 240 -15.81 -8.29 -5.33
CA THR A 240 -16.59 -9.14 -4.40
C THR A 240 -16.34 -8.86 -2.93
N ALA A 241 -15.47 -7.90 -2.59
CA ALA A 241 -15.08 -7.64 -1.21
C ALA A 241 -16.21 -7.11 -0.32
N TYR A 242 -17.21 -6.45 -0.94
CA TYR A 242 -18.41 -5.96 -0.29
C TYR A 242 -19.56 -5.73 -1.28
N ASP A 243 -20.79 -5.93 -0.82
CA ASP A 243 -22.03 -5.56 -1.51
C ASP A 243 -23.13 -5.27 -0.47
N ASN A 244 -23.16 -4.03 0.04
CA ASN A 244 -24.07 -3.62 1.11
C ASN A 244 -24.48 -2.14 1.02
N ASP A 245 -25.48 -1.75 1.82
CA ASP A 245 -26.07 -0.41 1.76
C ASP A 245 -25.13 0.73 2.20
N LEU A 246 -24.08 0.44 2.97
CA LEU A 246 -23.18 1.44 3.54
C LEU A 246 -21.98 1.70 2.64
N LEU A 247 -21.31 0.65 2.17
CA LEU A 247 -20.15 0.76 1.28
C LEU A 247 -20.55 0.83 -0.20
N GLY A 248 -21.75 0.36 -0.55
CA GLY A 248 -22.15 0.13 -1.92
C GLY A 248 -21.67 -1.24 -2.40
N LYS A 249 -21.19 -1.31 -3.63
CA LYS A 249 -20.63 -2.53 -4.22
C LYS A 249 -19.18 -2.30 -4.63
N ASP A 250 -18.32 -3.28 -4.35
CA ASP A 250 -16.92 -3.28 -4.79
C ASP A 250 -16.82 -3.06 -6.32
N PRO A 251 -16.23 -1.94 -6.77
CA PRO A 251 -16.17 -1.58 -8.18
C PRO A 251 -14.97 -2.22 -8.92
N GLN A 252 -14.08 -2.95 -8.25
CA GLN A 252 -12.82 -3.37 -8.86
C GLN A 252 -13.02 -4.41 -9.99
N PRO A 253 -12.52 -4.14 -11.22
CA PRO A 253 -12.42 -5.18 -12.23
C PRO A 253 -11.28 -6.16 -11.93
N GLY A 254 -11.52 -7.44 -12.20
CA GLY A 254 -10.48 -8.49 -12.19
C GLY A 254 -9.89 -8.79 -13.58
N HIS A 255 -10.29 -8.07 -14.63
CA HIS A 255 -9.85 -8.30 -16.00
C HIS A 255 -9.86 -7.00 -16.82
N MET A 256 -8.89 -6.82 -17.74
CA MET A 256 -8.76 -5.64 -18.62
C MET A 256 -9.96 -5.34 -19.52
N ARG A 257 -10.93 -6.26 -19.65
CA ARG A 257 -12.11 -6.05 -20.48
C ARG A 257 -13.09 -5.09 -19.80
N ASP A 258 -13.03 -5.06 -18.47
CA ASP A 258 -13.89 -4.28 -17.58
C ASP A 258 -13.12 -3.08 -17.02
N TYR A 259 -12.01 -2.68 -17.66
CA TYR A 259 -11.16 -1.58 -17.23
C TYR A 259 -11.97 -0.29 -17.05
N PHE A 260 -11.81 0.35 -15.90
CA PHE A 260 -12.46 1.61 -15.60
C PHE A 260 -11.69 2.79 -16.22
N SER A 261 -12.35 3.55 -17.09
CA SER A 261 -11.77 4.68 -17.82
C SER A 261 -12.28 6.07 -17.38
N GLY A 262 -12.99 6.15 -16.26
CA GLY A 262 -13.56 7.41 -15.74
C GLY A 262 -12.50 8.31 -15.08
N PRO A 263 -12.81 9.60 -14.85
CA PRO A 263 -11.91 10.54 -14.17
C PRO A 263 -11.87 10.39 -12.64
N GLU A 264 -12.82 9.68 -12.05
CA GLU A 264 -12.92 9.46 -10.61
C GLU A 264 -11.67 8.73 -10.09
N ASP A 265 -11.40 8.88 -8.79
CA ASP A 265 -10.34 8.13 -8.11
C ASP A 265 -8.96 8.26 -8.78
N ASN A 266 -8.58 9.48 -9.17
CA ASN A 266 -7.38 9.76 -9.95
C ASN A 266 -7.25 8.86 -11.21
N PHE A 267 -8.35 8.73 -11.96
CA PHE A 267 -8.44 7.84 -13.12
C PHE A 267 -8.38 6.34 -12.74
N GLY A 268 -9.06 5.99 -11.64
CA GLY A 268 -9.27 4.62 -11.17
C GLY A 268 -8.05 3.93 -10.59
N VAL A 269 -7.28 4.58 -9.71
CA VAL A 269 -6.09 3.97 -9.11
C VAL A 269 -6.44 2.82 -8.16
N HIS A 270 -7.40 2.99 -7.26
CA HIS A 270 -7.87 1.93 -6.38
C HIS A 270 -8.82 0.98 -7.12
N ILE A 271 -9.55 1.47 -8.14
CA ILE A 271 -10.48 0.64 -8.92
C ILE A 271 -9.70 -0.37 -9.76
N ASN A 272 -8.78 0.09 -10.61
CA ASN A 272 -8.11 -0.78 -11.59
C ASN A 272 -6.97 -1.63 -10.99
N SER A 273 -6.58 -1.44 -9.73
CA SER A 273 -5.55 -2.26 -9.07
C SER A 273 -5.96 -3.73 -8.92
N GLY A 274 -7.26 -4.03 -8.93
CA GLY A 274 -7.79 -5.39 -8.93
C GLY A 274 -7.25 -6.28 -10.07
N ILE A 275 -7.01 -5.70 -11.25
CA ILE A 275 -6.53 -6.43 -12.43
C ILE A 275 -5.13 -7.05 -12.19
N PRO A 276 -4.09 -6.26 -11.86
CA PRO A 276 -2.80 -6.84 -11.52
C PRO A 276 -2.80 -7.56 -10.16
N ASN A 277 -3.65 -7.20 -9.19
CA ASN A 277 -3.79 -7.95 -7.92
C ASN A 277 -4.16 -9.41 -8.18
N LYS A 278 -5.13 -9.65 -9.07
CA LYS A 278 -5.54 -11.00 -9.46
C LYS A 278 -4.42 -11.76 -10.17
N ALA A 279 -3.59 -11.11 -10.96
CA ALA A 279 -2.43 -11.75 -11.58
C ALA A 279 -1.37 -12.16 -10.54
N PHE A 280 -1.15 -11.35 -9.50
CA PHE A 280 -0.27 -11.73 -8.39
C PHE A 280 -0.83 -12.93 -7.62
N TYR A 281 -2.11 -12.90 -7.25
CA TYR A 281 -2.80 -14.03 -6.60
C TYR A 281 -2.60 -15.33 -7.39
N LEU A 282 -2.92 -15.32 -8.69
CA LEU A 282 -2.78 -16.50 -9.55
C LEU A 282 -1.33 -16.99 -9.64
N THR A 283 -0.36 -16.09 -9.61
CA THR A 283 1.06 -16.47 -9.58
C THR A 283 1.42 -17.11 -8.25
N ALA A 284 1.06 -16.48 -7.13
CA ALA A 284 1.37 -16.96 -5.79
C ALA A 284 0.75 -18.33 -5.50
N MET A 285 -0.44 -18.61 -6.04
CA MET A 285 -1.08 -19.93 -5.92
C MET A 285 -0.26 -21.07 -6.55
N GLU A 286 0.56 -20.77 -7.57
CA GLU A 286 1.33 -21.77 -8.31
C GLU A 286 2.77 -21.92 -7.80
N ILE A 287 3.42 -20.81 -7.40
CA ILE A 287 4.84 -20.81 -6.99
C ILE A 287 5.08 -20.40 -5.54
N GLY A 288 4.02 -20.10 -4.78
CA GLY A 288 4.10 -19.58 -3.42
C GLY A 288 4.28 -18.06 -3.38
N THR A 289 3.71 -17.44 -2.34
CA THR A 289 3.70 -15.98 -2.15
C THR A 289 5.11 -15.39 -2.03
N GLU A 290 6.03 -16.07 -1.34
CA GLU A 290 7.41 -15.59 -1.18
C GLU A 290 8.13 -15.46 -2.54
N ASN A 291 8.05 -16.49 -3.39
CA ASN A 291 8.66 -16.47 -4.72
C ASN A 291 8.01 -15.41 -5.62
N ALA A 292 6.67 -15.29 -5.58
CA ALA A 292 5.95 -14.28 -6.33
C ALA A 292 6.33 -12.86 -5.87
N ALA A 293 6.35 -12.60 -4.56
CA ALA A 293 6.73 -11.31 -3.97
C ALA A 293 8.17 -10.92 -4.35
N TYR A 294 9.10 -11.88 -4.37
CA TYR A 294 10.48 -11.60 -4.77
C TYR A 294 10.62 -11.22 -6.25
N ILE A 295 9.85 -11.86 -7.14
CA ILE A 295 9.76 -11.45 -8.55
C ILE A 295 9.20 -10.03 -8.67
N TRP A 296 8.10 -9.75 -7.96
CA TRP A 296 7.47 -8.43 -7.97
C TRP A 296 8.39 -7.34 -7.42
N PHE A 297 9.12 -7.61 -6.34
CA PHE A 297 10.08 -6.67 -5.76
C PHE A 297 11.25 -6.39 -6.71
N SER A 298 11.77 -7.42 -7.39
CA SER A 298 12.81 -7.25 -8.40
C SER A 298 12.34 -6.40 -9.57
N ALA A 299 11.07 -6.54 -9.96
CA ALA A 299 10.46 -5.75 -11.02
C ALA A 299 10.19 -4.29 -10.59
N LEU A 300 9.67 -4.06 -9.39
CA LEU A 300 9.41 -2.73 -8.84
C LEU A 300 10.64 -1.83 -8.90
N GLN A 301 11.83 -2.37 -8.62
CA GLN A 301 13.10 -1.63 -8.68
C GLN A 301 13.51 -1.20 -10.11
N LYS A 302 12.89 -1.77 -11.15
CA LYS A 302 13.21 -1.54 -12.56
C LYS A 302 12.12 -0.75 -13.30
N LEU A 303 10.96 -0.52 -12.68
CA LEU A 303 9.90 0.31 -13.23
C LEU A 303 10.24 1.80 -13.14
N TRP A 304 9.52 2.60 -13.90
CA TRP A 304 9.65 4.06 -13.95
C TRP A 304 8.32 4.75 -13.61
N PRO A 305 8.31 6.05 -13.28
CA PRO A 305 7.14 6.72 -12.73
C PRO A 305 5.85 6.59 -13.55
N THR A 306 5.96 6.62 -14.87
CA THR A 306 4.80 6.59 -15.79
C THR A 306 4.50 5.20 -16.36
N ALA A 307 5.07 4.14 -15.78
CA ALA A 307 4.86 2.77 -16.26
C ALA A 307 3.37 2.42 -16.31
N GLN A 308 2.95 1.79 -17.40
CA GLN A 308 1.60 1.28 -17.63
C GLN A 308 1.56 -0.23 -17.35
N PHE A 309 0.37 -0.84 -17.40
CA PHE A 309 0.21 -2.27 -17.12
C PHE A 309 1.06 -3.16 -18.04
N ASP A 310 1.13 -2.85 -19.33
CA ASP A 310 1.95 -3.63 -20.28
C ASP A 310 3.46 -3.52 -19.96
N ASP A 311 3.92 -2.36 -19.49
CA ASP A 311 5.30 -2.17 -19.03
C ASP A 311 5.57 -3.05 -17.80
N ALA A 312 4.67 -3.02 -16.81
CA ALA A 312 4.77 -3.84 -15.61
C ALA A 312 4.83 -5.33 -15.95
N VAL A 313 3.96 -5.80 -16.85
CA VAL A 313 3.95 -7.19 -17.32
C VAL A 313 5.29 -7.57 -17.93
N ALA A 314 5.84 -6.73 -18.83
CA ALA A 314 7.12 -6.99 -19.47
C ALA A 314 8.28 -7.05 -18.46
N VAL A 315 8.33 -6.12 -17.50
CA VAL A 315 9.38 -6.06 -16.48
C VAL A 315 9.26 -7.21 -15.47
N ILE A 316 8.06 -7.56 -15.02
CA ILE A 316 7.83 -8.67 -14.07
C ILE A 316 8.18 -10.02 -14.73
N VAL A 317 7.82 -10.23 -15.99
CA VAL A 317 8.19 -11.44 -16.73
C VAL A 317 9.70 -11.53 -16.96
N THR A 318 10.37 -10.39 -17.20
CA THR A 318 11.82 -10.34 -17.32
C THR A 318 12.49 -10.67 -15.99
N ALA A 319 12.02 -10.09 -14.89
CA ALA A 319 12.49 -10.42 -13.55
C ALA A 319 12.31 -11.90 -13.22
N ALA A 320 11.16 -12.49 -13.52
CA ALA A 320 10.92 -13.92 -13.34
C ALA A 320 11.92 -14.77 -14.14
N ARG A 321 12.20 -14.42 -15.41
CA ARG A 321 13.18 -15.13 -16.24
C ARG A 321 14.59 -15.06 -15.66
N GLU A 322 15.02 -13.87 -15.24
CA GLU A 322 16.35 -13.67 -14.64
C GLU A 322 16.50 -14.47 -13.34
N LEU A 323 15.51 -14.36 -12.44
CA LEU A 323 15.54 -15.07 -11.16
C LEU A 323 15.46 -16.59 -11.33
N THR A 324 14.68 -17.08 -12.30
CA THR A 324 14.65 -18.52 -12.62
C THR A 324 16.00 -18.98 -13.17
N ARG A 325 16.63 -18.24 -14.09
CA ARG A 325 17.96 -18.56 -14.63
C ARG A 325 19.01 -18.62 -13.53
N ASP A 326 18.93 -17.69 -12.59
CA ASP A 326 19.87 -17.57 -11.47
C ASP A 326 19.55 -18.56 -10.32
N GLY A 327 18.54 -19.42 -10.48
CA GLY A 327 18.16 -20.43 -9.49
C GLY A 327 17.55 -19.88 -8.21
N LYS A 328 17.08 -18.62 -8.23
CA LYS A 328 16.54 -17.93 -7.06
C LYS A 328 15.03 -18.14 -6.85
N VAL A 329 14.32 -18.54 -7.89
CA VAL A 329 12.90 -18.92 -7.85
C VAL A 329 12.71 -20.21 -8.67
N PRO A 330 11.62 -20.98 -8.46
CA PRO A 330 11.42 -22.26 -9.12
C PRO A 330 11.50 -22.21 -10.65
N LEU A 331 11.94 -23.32 -11.25
CA LEU A 331 11.84 -23.53 -12.70
C LEU A 331 10.37 -23.41 -13.14
N GLY A 332 10.14 -22.77 -14.29
CA GLY A 332 8.79 -22.54 -14.81
C GLY A 332 8.10 -21.26 -14.30
N SER A 333 8.66 -20.55 -13.32
CA SER A 333 8.07 -19.30 -12.79
C SER A 333 7.76 -18.27 -13.88
N THR A 334 8.62 -18.14 -14.91
CA THR A 334 8.34 -17.26 -16.06
C THR A 334 7.04 -17.62 -16.77
N GLN A 335 6.75 -18.91 -16.96
CA GLN A 335 5.54 -19.36 -17.65
C GLN A 335 4.30 -19.17 -16.78
N VAL A 336 4.42 -19.38 -15.47
CA VAL A 336 3.36 -19.10 -14.49
C VAL A 336 2.97 -17.62 -14.56
N VAL A 337 3.93 -16.71 -14.42
CA VAL A 337 3.70 -15.26 -14.48
C VAL A 337 3.03 -14.86 -15.80
N ARG A 338 3.51 -15.38 -16.94
CA ARG A 338 2.89 -15.13 -18.25
C ARG A 338 1.43 -15.59 -18.30
N SER A 339 1.14 -16.75 -17.72
CA SER A 339 -0.20 -17.33 -17.73
C SER A 339 -1.15 -16.55 -16.83
N ALA A 340 -0.69 -16.11 -15.66
CA ALA A 340 -1.45 -15.28 -14.74
C ALA A 340 -1.84 -13.92 -15.36
N PHE A 341 -0.90 -13.21 -15.97
CA PHE A 341 -1.21 -11.95 -16.65
C PHE A 341 -2.13 -12.14 -17.86
N LYS A 342 -1.93 -13.20 -18.65
CA LYS A 342 -2.86 -13.55 -19.73
C LYS A 342 -4.29 -13.78 -19.21
N ALA A 343 -4.45 -14.41 -18.05
CA ALA A 343 -5.76 -14.71 -17.46
C ALA A 343 -6.54 -13.44 -17.06
N VAL A 344 -5.87 -12.32 -16.81
CA VAL A 344 -6.49 -11.02 -16.51
C VAL A 344 -6.54 -10.08 -17.71
N GLY A 345 -6.21 -10.58 -18.91
CA GLY A 345 -6.27 -9.81 -20.16
C GLY A 345 -5.05 -8.92 -20.43
N LEU A 346 -3.91 -9.20 -19.81
CA LEU A 346 -2.63 -8.51 -20.01
C LEU A 346 -1.58 -9.46 -20.63
N PRO A 347 -1.70 -9.86 -21.91
CA PRO A 347 -0.72 -10.76 -22.51
C PRO A 347 0.64 -10.07 -22.65
N VAL A 348 1.73 -10.82 -22.45
CA VAL A 348 3.06 -10.32 -22.81
C VAL A 348 3.10 -10.10 -24.32
N GLY A 349 3.40 -8.88 -24.76
CA GLY A 349 3.60 -8.57 -26.17
C GLY A 349 4.61 -9.53 -26.84
N ALA A 350 4.43 -9.79 -28.12
CA ALA A 350 5.25 -10.74 -28.90
C ALA A 350 6.70 -10.29 -29.14
N SER A 351 7.15 -9.21 -28.51
CA SER A 351 8.44 -8.58 -28.76
C SER A 351 9.23 -8.38 -27.46
N LEU A 352 10.11 -9.34 -27.20
CA LEU A 352 11.39 -9.15 -26.50
C LEU A 352 12.48 -9.82 -27.33
#